data_AF-A0A518G0F9-F1
#
_entry.id   AF-A0A518G0F9-F1
#
_cell.length_a   1.000
_cell.length_b   1.000
_cell.length_c   1.000
_cell.angle_alpha   90.00
_cell.angle_beta   90.00
_cell.angle_gamma   90.00
#
_symmetry.space_group_name_H-M   'P 1'
#
loop_
_entity.id
_entity.type
_entity.pdbx_description
1 polymer ?
#
loop_
_entity_poly.entity_id
_entity_poly.type
_entity_poly.pdbx_seq_one_letter_code
_entity_poly.pdbx_strand_id
1 'polypeptide(L)'
;MHLRYILSMSLIALLSSRCSADGQIDDLLDRHESCVQSIARLDAMINVTETINEGKSVKDDLWEVRWSKELNRQRQRYRVMQLPTRDEEGNAINIGDLYEDHEFLYVLQNWDTAQSKRLADPGQQGMVRARKERRSAKLPPVSFNVAAYFALFELEAGPEDERRSLRELVTASPKCSYKGEEDVNGVKLQKLDIIHPHTRNNKYYRNCRYEVFLDASVGYLIRKLRLHVPKDTKLNRPLGEYEYNIVEFRELENACYFPMESEFTVRFPDSSSEISSKVSMKASKLTLNKSLPSTALNFVFPENAIVNFDRIDGENRRAFLWGPDNQPIREILSIADVPRPDLDAHTGSDRTWITLTIAGCGVLLVIGIVCYRKFNR
;
A
#
# COMPACT_ATOMS: atom_id res chain seq x y z
N MET A 1 45.81 -39.60 -0.03
CA MET A 1 45.99 -38.20 -0.49
C MET A 1 44.86 -37.68 -1.39
N HIS A 2 44.12 -38.51 -2.14
CA HIS A 2 43.08 -38.03 -3.06
C HIS A 2 41.76 -37.55 -2.44
N LEU A 3 41.40 -37.96 -1.21
CA LEU A 3 40.14 -37.55 -0.57
C LEU A 3 40.12 -36.09 -0.11
N ARG A 4 41.30 -35.50 0.21
CA ARG A 4 41.41 -34.09 0.64
C ARG A 4 41.28 -33.09 -0.52
N TYR A 5 41.67 -33.49 -1.73
CA TYR A 5 41.58 -32.64 -2.93
C TYR A 5 40.15 -32.52 -3.49
N ILE A 6 39.33 -33.57 -3.35
CA ILE A 6 37.93 -33.57 -3.78
C ILE A 6 37.09 -32.67 -2.86
N LEU A 7 37.34 -32.71 -1.54
CA LEU A 7 36.64 -31.84 -0.58
C LEU A 7 37.01 -30.36 -0.75
N SER A 8 38.26 -30.03 -1.08
CA SER A 8 38.69 -28.64 -1.31
C SER A 8 38.16 -28.06 -2.63
N MET A 9 38.10 -28.85 -3.70
CA MET A 9 37.53 -28.41 -4.99
C MET A 9 36.02 -28.18 -4.90
N SER A 10 35.29 -29.05 -4.19
CA SER A 10 33.85 -28.89 -3.96
C SER A 10 33.54 -27.68 -3.08
N LEU A 11 34.37 -27.38 -2.07
CA LEU A 11 34.20 -26.21 -1.22
C LEU A 11 34.48 -24.90 -1.98
N ILE A 12 35.53 -24.87 -2.81
CA ILE A 12 35.84 -23.71 -3.66
C ILE A 12 34.72 -23.49 -4.69
N ALA A 13 34.21 -24.55 -5.34
CA ALA A 13 33.07 -24.45 -6.27
C ALA A 13 31.77 -23.98 -5.59
N LEU A 14 31.50 -24.42 -4.36
CA LEU A 14 30.37 -23.93 -3.56
C LEU A 14 30.55 -22.47 -3.11
N LEU A 15 31.77 -22.04 -2.80
CA LEU A 15 32.06 -20.66 -2.41
C LEU A 15 32.05 -19.72 -3.62
N SER A 16 32.56 -20.15 -4.77
CA SER A 16 32.55 -19.37 -6.01
C SER A 16 31.14 -19.27 -6.63
N SER A 17 30.32 -20.33 -6.55
CA SER A 17 28.92 -20.27 -6.99
C SER A 17 28.04 -19.40 -6.08
N ARG A 18 28.28 -19.40 -4.75
CA ARG A 18 27.59 -18.47 -3.84
C ARG A 18 28.00 -17.03 -4.08
N CYS A 19 29.30 -16.75 -4.22
CA CYS A 19 29.79 -15.40 -4.51
C CYS A 19 29.27 -14.88 -5.87
N SER A 20 29.15 -15.75 -6.87
CA SER A 20 28.54 -15.42 -8.18
C SER A 20 27.03 -15.18 -8.10
N ALA A 21 26.30 -15.91 -7.26
CA ALA A 21 24.85 -15.74 -7.12
C ALA A 21 24.50 -14.50 -6.30
N ASP A 22 25.27 -14.22 -5.24
CA ASP A 22 25.09 -13.04 -4.39
C ASP A 22 25.40 -11.75 -5.19
N GLY A 23 26.51 -11.73 -5.95
CA GLY A 23 26.83 -10.59 -6.82
C GLY A 23 25.82 -10.36 -7.95
N GLN A 24 25.15 -11.40 -8.42
CA GLN A 24 24.08 -11.27 -9.41
C GLN A 24 22.80 -10.68 -8.80
N ILE A 25 22.44 -11.07 -7.57
CA ILE A 25 21.29 -10.49 -6.87
C ILE A 25 21.53 -9.00 -6.64
N ASP A 26 22.73 -8.61 -6.19
CA ASP A 26 23.05 -7.20 -5.94
C ASP A 26 22.93 -6.34 -7.21
N ASP A 27 23.42 -6.79 -8.37
CA ASP A 27 23.26 -6.05 -9.65
C ASP A 27 21.78 -5.89 -10.04
N LEU A 28 20.96 -6.93 -9.85
CA LEU A 28 19.51 -6.84 -10.09
C LEU A 28 18.84 -5.81 -9.19
N LEU A 29 19.22 -5.78 -7.91
CA LEU A 29 18.68 -4.83 -6.93
C LEU A 29 19.12 -3.40 -7.23
N ASP A 30 20.40 -3.19 -7.57
CA ASP A 30 20.95 -1.87 -7.92
C ASP A 30 20.21 -1.27 -9.12
N ARG A 31 19.98 -2.07 -10.17
CA ARG A 31 19.25 -1.63 -11.37
C ARG A 31 17.79 -1.31 -11.07
N HIS A 32 17.12 -2.20 -10.32
CA HIS A 32 15.73 -2.00 -9.90
C HIS A 32 15.58 -0.69 -9.11
N GLU A 33 16.42 -0.48 -8.10
CA GLU A 33 16.37 0.71 -7.27
C GLU A 33 16.72 1.98 -8.04
N SER A 34 17.74 1.93 -8.90
CA SER A 34 18.06 3.07 -9.77
C SER A 34 16.86 3.48 -10.62
N CYS A 35 16.10 2.51 -11.15
CA CYS A 35 14.89 2.79 -11.91
C CYS A 35 13.81 3.43 -11.03
N VAL A 36 13.52 2.86 -9.85
CA VAL A 36 12.52 3.40 -8.90
C VAL A 36 12.91 4.79 -8.35
N GLN A 37 14.20 5.05 -8.14
CA GLN A 37 14.72 6.34 -7.67
C GLN A 37 14.56 7.44 -8.70
N SER A 38 14.59 7.10 -10.00
CA SER A 38 14.37 8.07 -11.07
C SER A 38 12.95 8.66 -11.09
N ILE A 39 11.99 7.99 -10.45
CA ILE A 39 10.59 8.41 -10.39
C ILE A 39 10.36 9.17 -9.09
N ALA A 40 10.31 10.49 -9.13
CA ALA A 40 10.08 11.33 -7.95
C ALA A 40 8.61 11.72 -7.76
N ARG A 41 7.84 11.81 -8.84
CA ARG A 41 6.50 12.42 -8.83
C ARG A 41 5.56 11.75 -9.81
N LEU A 42 4.30 11.62 -9.43
CA LEU A 42 3.20 11.05 -10.20
C LEU A 42 1.93 11.88 -10.01
N ASP A 43 1.25 12.15 -11.11
CA ASP A 43 -0.16 12.58 -11.13
C ASP A 43 -0.90 11.73 -12.17
N ALA A 44 -1.96 11.03 -11.74
CA ALA A 44 -2.65 10.05 -12.55
C ALA A 44 -4.15 9.96 -12.28
N MET A 45 -4.87 9.56 -13.34
CA MET A 45 -6.26 9.12 -13.28
C MET A 45 -6.30 7.62 -13.50
N ILE A 46 -6.69 6.85 -12.49
CA ILE A 46 -6.67 5.39 -12.49
C ILE A 46 -8.11 4.87 -12.48
N ASN A 47 -8.48 4.08 -13.48
CA ASN A 47 -9.72 3.29 -13.43
C ASN A 47 -9.44 2.03 -12.64
N VAL A 48 -10.27 1.73 -11.65
CA VAL A 48 -10.17 0.56 -10.79
C VAL A 48 -11.42 -0.28 -11.01
N THR A 49 -11.23 -1.46 -11.60
CA THR A 49 -12.32 -2.39 -11.88
C THR A 49 -12.14 -3.64 -11.03
N GLU A 50 -13.16 -3.99 -10.26
CA GLU A 50 -13.18 -5.20 -9.43
C GLU A 50 -14.18 -6.22 -10.00
N THR A 51 -13.70 -7.44 -10.20
CA THR A 51 -14.48 -8.58 -10.68
C THR A 51 -14.40 -9.73 -9.70
N ILE A 52 -15.56 -10.30 -9.34
CA ILE A 52 -15.66 -11.46 -8.46
C ILE A 52 -16.30 -12.59 -9.27
N ASN A 53 -15.65 -13.75 -9.32
CA ASN A 53 -16.09 -14.94 -10.07
C ASN A 53 -16.33 -14.65 -11.57
N GLU A 54 -15.29 -14.87 -12.40
CA GLU A 54 -15.32 -14.93 -13.88
C GLU A 54 -16.41 -14.14 -14.60
N GLY A 55 -16.49 -12.81 -14.37
CA GLY A 55 -17.07 -11.89 -15.35
C GLY A 55 -18.13 -10.90 -14.87
N LYS A 56 -18.58 -10.92 -13.61
CA LYS A 56 -19.40 -9.81 -13.08
C LYS A 56 -18.51 -8.75 -12.45
N SER A 57 -18.39 -7.60 -13.11
CA SER A 57 -17.85 -6.39 -12.49
C SER A 57 -18.78 -5.97 -11.36
N VAL A 58 -18.23 -5.87 -10.16
CA VAL A 58 -18.97 -5.46 -8.96
C VAL A 58 -18.72 -3.98 -8.66
N LYS A 59 -17.58 -3.44 -9.12
CA LYS A 59 -17.18 -2.07 -8.86
C LYS A 59 -16.35 -1.54 -10.03
N ASP A 60 -16.65 -0.33 -10.44
CA ASP A 60 -15.87 0.44 -11.38
C ASP A 60 -15.75 1.86 -10.83
N ASP A 61 -14.54 2.25 -10.47
CA ASP A 61 -14.25 3.55 -9.88
C ASP A 61 -13.16 4.28 -10.68
N LEU A 62 -13.29 5.59 -10.79
CA LEU A 62 -12.22 6.47 -11.26
C LEU A 62 -11.53 7.16 -10.08
N TRP A 63 -10.21 7.00 -9.97
CA TRP A 63 -9.41 7.55 -8.89
C TRP A 63 -8.47 8.62 -9.43
N GLU A 64 -8.49 9.81 -8.83
CA GLU A 64 -7.47 10.84 -9.00
C GLU A 64 -6.37 10.59 -7.96
N VAL A 65 -5.13 10.39 -8.39
CA VAL A 65 -4.01 9.99 -7.54
C VAL A 65 -2.82 10.91 -7.79
N ARG A 66 -2.26 11.43 -6.70
CA ARG A 66 -0.99 12.15 -6.71
C ARG A 66 -0.03 11.52 -5.72
N TRP A 67 1.18 11.23 -6.17
CA TRP A 67 2.26 10.73 -5.33
C TRP A 67 3.52 11.55 -5.59
N SER A 68 4.28 11.85 -4.55
CA SER A 68 5.49 12.67 -4.64
C SER A 68 6.46 12.29 -3.54
N LYS A 69 7.74 12.18 -3.87
CA LYS A 69 8.82 12.03 -2.90
C LYS A 69 9.92 13.05 -3.16
N GLU A 70 10.54 13.49 -2.06
CA GLU A 70 11.72 14.33 -2.08
C GLU A 70 12.51 14.09 -0.79
N LEU A 71 13.77 13.65 -0.92
CA LEU A 71 14.63 13.31 0.21
C LEU A 71 13.96 12.29 1.15
N ASN A 72 13.67 12.69 2.37
CA ASN A 72 13.02 11.91 3.42
C ASN A 72 11.51 12.22 3.56
N ARG A 73 10.94 12.94 2.59
CA ARG A 73 9.52 13.29 2.57
C ARG A 73 8.80 12.56 1.46
N GLN A 74 7.59 12.10 1.76
CA GLN A 74 6.70 11.50 0.78
C GLN A 74 5.29 12.00 1.02
N ARG A 75 4.54 12.26 -0.04
CA ARG A 75 3.11 12.53 0.06
C ARG A 75 2.36 11.68 -0.94
N GLN A 76 1.24 11.13 -0.50
CA GLN A 76 0.28 10.49 -1.36
C GLN A 76 -1.10 11.05 -1.10
N ARG A 77 -1.78 11.46 -2.15
CA ARG A 77 -3.17 11.87 -2.09
C ARG A 77 -3.98 11.10 -3.12
N TYR A 78 -5.17 10.68 -2.74
CA TYR A 78 -6.13 10.09 -3.66
C TYR A 78 -7.55 10.64 -3.42
N ARG A 79 -8.37 10.61 -4.48
CA ARG A 79 -9.79 10.93 -4.47
C ARG A 79 -10.52 9.96 -5.40
N VAL A 80 -11.61 9.36 -4.91
CA VAL A 80 -12.50 8.55 -5.75
C VAL A 80 -13.58 9.45 -6.35
N MET A 81 -13.64 9.52 -7.68
CA MET A 81 -14.44 10.50 -8.45
C MET A 81 -15.86 10.05 -8.77
N GLN A 82 -16.10 8.75 -8.93
CA GLN A 82 -17.39 8.19 -9.36
C GLN A 82 -18.31 7.79 -8.20
N LEU A 83 -17.78 7.81 -6.98
CA LEU A 83 -18.59 7.77 -5.77
C LEU A 83 -19.00 9.20 -5.40
N PRO A 84 -20.08 9.40 -4.63
CA PRO A 84 -20.36 10.70 -4.06
C PRO A 84 -19.07 11.16 -3.36
N THR A 85 -18.55 12.30 -3.78
CA THR A 85 -17.40 12.94 -3.12
C THR A 85 -17.86 13.73 -1.90
N ARG A 86 -19.19 13.82 -1.71
CA ARG A 86 -19.83 14.38 -0.54
C ARG A 86 -20.96 13.47 -0.02
N ASP A 87 -21.16 13.45 1.29
CA ASP A 87 -22.36 12.87 1.92
C ASP A 87 -23.60 13.77 1.72
N GLU A 88 -24.76 13.33 2.26
CA GLU A 88 -26.04 14.06 2.14
C GLU A 88 -25.96 15.45 2.78
N GLU A 89 -25.09 15.61 3.77
CA GLU A 89 -24.78 16.84 4.48
C GLU A 89 -23.75 17.72 3.75
N GLY A 90 -23.25 17.27 2.59
CA GLY A 90 -22.35 18.03 1.73
C GLY A 90 -20.88 17.96 2.14
N ASN A 91 -20.42 16.94 2.86
CA ASN A 91 -19.07 16.86 3.42
C ASN A 91 -18.21 15.86 2.68
N ALA A 92 -16.92 16.19 2.51
CA ALA A 92 -16.03 15.41 1.67
C ALA A 92 -15.92 13.95 2.15
N ILE A 93 -16.09 13.00 1.23
CA ILE A 93 -15.88 11.56 1.47
C ILE A 93 -15.03 10.98 0.35
N ASN A 94 -14.39 9.83 0.61
CA ASN A 94 -13.53 9.12 -0.36
C ASN A 94 -12.28 9.91 -0.81
N ILE A 95 -11.74 10.74 0.10
CA ILE A 95 -10.47 11.45 -0.08
C ILE A 95 -9.51 10.99 1.02
N GLY A 96 -8.27 10.67 0.63
CA GLY A 96 -7.18 10.41 1.57
C GLY A 96 -5.92 11.19 1.18
N ASP A 97 -5.24 11.72 2.18
CA ASP A 97 -4.00 12.49 2.05
C ASP A 97 -3.04 12.05 3.15
N LEU A 98 -1.94 11.44 2.75
CA LEU A 98 -0.90 10.92 3.60
C LEU A 98 0.38 11.69 3.32
N TYR A 99 1.02 12.19 4.35
CA TYR A 99 2.31 12.84 4.27
C TYR A 99 3.25 12.21 5.29
N GLU A 100 4.41 11.78 4.85
CA GLU A 100 5.50 11.28 5.68
C GLU A 100 6.65 12.29 5.63
N ASP A 101 7.19 12.63 6.80
CA ASP A 101 8.49 13.28 6.90
C ASP A 101 9.52 12.33 7.54
N HIS A 102 10.56 12.87 8.16
CA HIS A 102 11.61 12.06 8.79
C HIS A 102 11.18 11.43 10.12
N GLU A 103 10.14 11.95 10.77
CA GLU A 103 9.76 11.57 12.13
C GLU A 103 8.30 11.08 12.22
N PHE A 104 7.41 11.66 11.43
CA PHE A 104 5.96 11.46 11.54
C PHE A 104 5.31 11.10 10.21
N LEU A 105 4.22 10.35 10.34
CA LEU A 105 3.19 10.16 9.34
C LEU A 105 1.97 11.00 9.74
N TYR A 106 1.49 11.79 8.78
CA TYR A 106 0.35 12.67 8.90
C TYR A 106 -0.74 12.11 8.00
N VAL A 107 -1.93 11.90 8.55
CA VAL A 107 -3.03 11.23 7.89
C VAL A 107 -4.24 12.13 7.95
N LEU A 108 -4.76 12.52 6.80
CA LEU A 108 -6.00 13.26 6.66
C LEU A 108 -6.94 12.50 5.73
N GLN A 109 -8.15 12.22 6.19
CA GLN A 109 -9.18 11.59 5.37
C GLN A 109 -10.47 12.39 5.43
N ASN A 110 -11.28 12.26 4.38
CA ASN A 110 -12.60 12.87 4.26
C ASN A 110 -12.57 14.41 4.38
N TRP A 111 -11.48 15.01 3.90
CA TRP A 111 -11.36 16.46 3.81
C TRP A 111 -10.56 16.88 2.60
N ASP A 112 -11.01 17.92 1.91
CA ASP A 112 -10.28 18.55 0.82
C ASP A 112 -9.75 19.94 1.21
N THR A 113 -8.46 19.98 1.55
CA THR A 113 -7.77 21.24 1.89
C THR A 113 -7.63 22.21 0.72
N ALA A 114 -7.87 21.78 -0.52
CA ALA A 114 -7.93 22.67 -1.67
C ALA A 114 -9.21 23.53 -1.67
N GLN A 115 -10.28 23.08 -1.02
CA GLN A 115 -11.57 23.76 -0.99
C GLN A 115 -11.78 24.56 0.30
N SER A 116 -11.38 24.01 1.45
CA SER A 116 -11.40 24.74 2.71
C SER A 116 -10.22 24.38 3.60
N LYS A 117 -9.58 25.40 4.16
CA LYS A 117 -8.49 25.25 5.14
C LYS A 117 -8.99 25.12 6.58
N ARG A 118 -10.29 25.33 6.84
CA ARG A 118 -10.86 25.44 8.18
C ARG A 118 -12.19 24.71 8.29
N LEU A 119 -12.40 24.03 9.42
CA LEU A 119 -13.74 23.59 9.82
C LEU A 119 -14.54 24.80 10.30
N ALA A 120 -15.65 25.06 9.61
CA ALA A 120 -16.49 26.22 9.87
C ALA A 120 -17.33 26.00 11.15
N ASP A 121 -17.80 24.78 11.36
CA ASP A 121 -18.65 24.39 12.50
C ASP A 121 -17.99 23.24 13.28
N PRO A 122 -17.88 23.35 14.62
CA PRO A 122 -17.53 22.22 15.48
C PRO A 122 -18.34 20.94 15.28
N GLY A 123 -19.57 20.99 14.74
CA GLY A 123 -20.31 19.79 14.35
C GLY A 123 -19.62 18.94 13.27
N GLN A 124 -18.68 19.51 12.52
CA GLN A 124 -17.98 18.83 11.43
C GLN A 124 -16.82 17.93 11.90
N GLN A 125 -16.53 17.84 13.21
CA GLN A 125 -15.42 17.02 13.72
C GLN A 125 -15.54 15.54 13.35
N GLY A 126 -16.77 14.99 13.36
CA GLY A 126 -16.99 13.57 13.02
C GLY A 126 -16.71 13.21 11.55
N MET A 127 -16.55 14.23 10.71
CA MET A 127 -16.49 14.13 9.26
C MET A 127 -15.04 14.07 8.77
N VAL A 128 -14.11 14.62 9.56
CA VAL A 128 -12.68 14.62 9.27
C VAL A 128 -11.97 13.59 10.12
N ARG A 129 -11.13 12.77 9.50
CA ARG A 129 -10.20 11.92 10.25
C ARG A 129 -8.80 12.49 10.10
N ALA A 130 -8.32 13.14 11.15
CA ALA A 130 -6.97 13.69 11.21
C ALA A 130 -6.14 12.95 12.28
N ARG A 131 -4.97 12.46 11.89
CA ARG A 131 -4.02 11.78 12.78
C ARG A 131 -2.60 12.17 12.47
N LYS A 132 -1.78 12.26 13.51
CA LYS A 132 -0.34 12.36 13.43
C LYS A 132 0.27 11.24 14.26
N GLU A 133 1.01 10.34 13.62
CA GLU A 133 1.62 9.18 14.27
C GLU A 133 3.11 9.15 13.98
N ARG A 134 3.89 8.51 14.85
CA ARG A 134 5.32 8.32 14.59
C ARG A 134 5.47 7.51 13.31
N ARG A 135 6.38 7.94 12.44
CA ARG A 135 6.65 7.25 11.18
C ARG A 135 6.93 5.78 11.47
N SER A 136 6.21 4.94 10.75
CA SER A 136 6.29 3.49 10.82
C SER A 136 6.40 2.95 9.41
N ALA A 137 7.03 1.79 9.26
CA ALA A 137 7.02 1.07 7.99
C ALA A 137 5.61 0.57 7.62
N LYS A 138 4.68 0.51 8.58
CA LYS A 138 3.28 0.16 8.34
C LYS A 138 2.45 1.42 8.04
N LEU A 139 1.55 1.33 7.06
CA LEU A 139 0.53 2.36 6.85
C LEU A 139 -0.75 2.05 7.63
N PRO A 140 -1.56 3.07 7.95
CA PRO A 140 -2.90 2.86 8.47
C PRO A 140 -3.72 1.97 7.52
N PRO A 141 -4.53 1.03 8.05
CA PRO A 141 -5.31 0.06 7.25
C PRO A 141 -6.29 0.64 6.21
N VAL A 142 -6.51 1.95 6.23
CA VAL A 142 -7.47 2.70 5.38
C VAL A 142 -6.78 3.53 4.30
N SER A 143 -5.47 3.33 4.12
CA SER A 143 -4.65 4.09 3.18
C SER A 143 -4.47 3.30 1.91
N PHE A 144 -4.76 3.90 0.76
CA PHE A 144 -4.23 3.37 -0.49
C PHE A 144 -2.71 3.54 -0.49
N ASN A 145 -1.96 2.59 -1.06
CA ASN A 145 -0.53 2.75 -1.30
C ASN A 145 -0.24 2.54 -2.79
N VAL A 146 -0.06 3.63 -3.52
CA VAL A 146 0.20 3.58 -4.96
C VAL A 146 1.50 2.83 -5.26
N ALA A 147 2.51 3.04 -4.42
CA ALA A 147 3.82 2.40 -4.57
C ALA A 147 3.71 0.88 -4.40
N ALA A 148 2.84 0.38 -3.53
CA ALA A 148 2.64 -1.06 -3.35
C ALA A 148 1.65 -1.67 -4.36
N TYR A 149 0.43 -1.12 -4.47
CA TYR A 149 -0.67 -1.80 -5.17
C TYR A 149 -0.70 -1.52 -6.67
N PHE A 150 -0.20 -0.37 -7.12
CA PHE A 150 -0.16 -0.02 -8.54
C PHE A 150 1.22 -0.20 -9.14
N ALA A 151 2.25 0.29 -8.44
CA ALA A 151 3.60 0.39 -8.99
C ALA A 151 4.54 -0.79 -8.66
N LEU A 152 4.25 -1.55 -7.59
CA LEU A 152 5.13 -2.59 -7.02
C LEU A 152 6.56 -2.08 -6.69
N PHE A 153 6.69 -0.84 -6.23
CA PHE A 153 7.94 -0.28 -5.71
C PHE A 153 8.14 -0.58 -4.22
N GLU A 154 7.04 -0.76 -3.51
CA GLU A 154 7.00 -1.21 -2.11
C GLU A 154 6.29 -2.57 -2.07
N LEU A 155 6.74 -3.44 -1.16
CA LEU A 155 6.25 -4.80 -1.00
C LEU A 155 5.78 -5.02 0.44
N GLU A 156 4.59 -5.59 0.60
CA GLU A 156 4.00 -5.97 1.89
C GLU A 156 3.18 -7.26 1.71
N ALA A 157 3.18 -8.16 2.70
CA ALA A 157 2.35 -9.37 2.68
C ALA A 157 0.89 -9.14 3.13
N GLY A 158 0.58 -7.92 3.56
CA GLY A 158 -0.76 -7.49 3.99
C GLY A 158 -0.71 -6.30 4.95
N PRO A 159 -1.86 -5.83 5.46
CA PRO A 159 -1.96 -4.58 6.23
C PRO A 159 -1.15 -4.54 7.53
N GLU A 160 -0.85 -5.71 8.09
CA GLU A 160 -0.09 -5.85 9.34
C GLU A 160 1.43 -6.01 9.10
N ASP A 161 1.87 -6.06 7.84
CA ASP A 161 3.28 -6.19 7.46
C ASP A 161 3.90 -4.80 7.29
N GLU A 162 5.22 -4.74 7.41
CA GLU A 162 5.97 -3.53 7.10
C GLU A 162 6.20 -3.44 5.59
N ARG A 163 5.97 -2.24 5.04
CA ARG A 163 6.33 -1.93 3.66
C ARG A 163 7.84 -1.92 3.51
N ARG A 164 8.33 -2.55 2.45
CA ARG A 164 9.77 -2.65 2.16
C ARG A 164 10.02 -2.41 0.68
N SER A 165 11.13 -1.77 0.34
CA SER A 165 11.69 -1.89 -1.00
C SER A 165 12.08 -3.34 -1.29
N LEU A 166 12.32 -3.68 -2.55
CA LEU A 166 12.83 -5.02 -2.90
C LEU A 166 14.15 -5.34 -2.19
N ARG A 167 15.09 -4.38 -2.11
CA ARG A 167 16.36 -4.58 -1.39
C ARG A 167 16.15 -4.79 0.10
N GLU A 168 15.29 -3.98 0.72
CA GLU A 168 14.99 -4.12 2.15
C GLU A 168 14.38 -5.50 2.43
N LEU A 169 13.48 -5.97 1.56
CA LEU A 169 12.90 -7.30 1.66
C LEU A 169 13.96 -8.40 1.51
N VAL A 170 14.85 -8.31 0.52
CA VAL A 170 15.95 -9.28 0.31
C VAL A 170 16.93 -9.28 1.49
N THR A 171 17.30 -8.10 1.99
CA THR A 171 18.27 -7.92 3.08
C THR A 171 17.72 -8.45 4.41
N ALA A 172 16.45 -8.17 4.70
CA ALA A 172 15.78 -8.66 5.91
C ALA A 172 15.37 -10.14 5.81
N SER A 173 15.36 -10.71 4.60
CA SER A 173 14.96 -12.09 4.38
C SER A 173 15.97 -13.07 5.00
N PRO A 174 15.51 -14.14 5.68
CA PRO A 174 16.40 -15.21 6.09
C PRO A 174 16.99 -15.98 4.90
N LYS A 175 16.40 -15.86 3.70
CA LYS A 175 16.90 -16.50 2.47
C LYS A 175 16.28 -15.86 1.22
N CYS A 176 17.15 -15.39 0.34
CA CYS A 176 16.85 -15.06 -1.04
C CYS A 176 17.56 -16.06 -1.98
N SER A 177 17.01 -16.36 -3.15
CA SER A 177 17.65 -17.18 -4.16
C SER A 177 17.26 -16.71 -5.56
N TYR A 178 18.25 -16.38 -6.38
CA TYR A 178 18.06 -16.17 -7.81
C TYR A 178 17.83 -17.51 -8.52
N LYS A 179 16.80 -17.57 -9.35
CA LYS A 179 16.34 -18.80 -10.03
C LYS A 179 16.67 -18.83 -11.52
N GLY A 180 17.30 -17.78 -12.05
CA GLY A 180 17.54 -17.65 -13.48
C GLY A 180 16.47 -16.83 -14.18
N GLU A 181 16.49 -16.92 -15.50
CA GLU A 181 15.49 -16.35 -16.40
C GLU A 181 14.32 -17.34 -16.55
N GLU A 182 13.08 -16.85 -16.42
CA GLU A 182 11.85 -17.59 -16.64
C GLU A 182 11.06 -16.89 -17.76
N ASP A 183 10.56 -17.64 -18.74
CA ASP A 183 9.67 -17.11 -19.76
C ASP A 183 8.24 -17.05 -19.20
N VAL A 184 7.69 -15.84 -19.11
CA VAL A 184 6.33 -15.60 -18.68
C VAL A 184 5.60 -14.85 -19.79
N ASN A 185 4.70 -15.57 -20.47
CA ASN A 185 3.91 -15.05 -21.59
C ASN A 185 4.75 -14.44 -22.72
N GLY A 186 5.90 -15.04 -23.04
CA GLY A 186 6.80 -14.57 -24.10
C GLY A 186 7.75 -13.46 -23.66
N VAL A 187 7.75 -13.08 -22.38
CA VAL A 187 8.69 -12.13 -21.79
C VAL A 187 9.65 -12.86 -20.88
N LYS A 188 10.95 -12.68 -21.13
CA LYS A 188 12.04 -13.24 -20.34
C LYS A 188 12.25 -12.43 -19.07
N LEU A 189 11.91 -13.01 -17.91
CA LEU A 189 11.95 -12.34 -16.62
C LEU A 189 13.00 -12.95 -15.69
N GLN A 190 13.67 -12.12 -14.91
CA GLN A 190 14.63 -12.56 -13.90
C GLN A 190 13.89 -12.90 -12.60
N LYS A 191 14.00 -14.15 -12.12
CA LYS A 191 13.22 -14.62 -10.97
C LYS A 191 14.03 -14.65 -9.67
N LEU A 192 13.45 -14.09 -8.62
CA LEU A 192 13.92 -14.16 -7.24
C LEU A 192 12.88 -14.88 -6.36
N ASP A 193 13.32 -15.87 -5.60
CA ASP A 193 12.53 -16.47 -4.52
C ASP A 193 12.99 -15.90 -3.17
N ILE A 194 12.08 -15.29 -2.43
CA ILE A 194 12.40 -14.59 -1.17
C ILE A 194 11.53 -15.13 -0.05
N ILE A 195 12.14 -15.60 1.03
CA ILE A 195 11.40 -16.01 2.23
C ILE A 195 11.03 -14.77 3.05
N HIS A 196 9.80 -14.70 3.55
CA HIS A 196 9.36 -13.55 4.35
C HIS A 196 10.23 -13.32 5.61
N PRO A 197 10.64 -12.08 5.95
CA PRO A 197 11.51 -11.80 7.10
C PRO A 197 10.99 -12.37 8.43
N HIS A 198 9.70 -12.18 8.71
CA HIS A 198 9.08 -12.64 9.96
C HIS A 198 8.57 -14.10 9.94
N THR A 199 8.99 -14.92 8.97
CA THR A 199 8.49 -16.29 8.78
C THR A 199 8.68 -17.22 10.00
N ARG A 200 9.67 -16.95 10.85
CA ARG A 200 9.97 -17.79 12.03
C ARG A 200 9.27 -17.33 13.29
N ASN A 201 9.10 -16.02 13.44
CA ASN A 201 8.77 -15.39 14.72
C ASN A 201 7.36 -14.78 14.74
N ASN A 202 6.66 -14.73 13.60
CA ASN A 202 5.32 -14.19 13.51
C ASN A 202 4.34 -15.25 13.00
N LYS A 203 3.31 -15.53 13.80
CA LYS A 203 2.26 -16.50 13.47
C LYS A 203 1.55 -16.20 12.15
N TYR A 204 1.40 -14.93 11.78
CA TYR A 204 0.68 -14.50 10.57
C TYR A 204 1.46 -14.72 9.28
N TYR A 205 2.80 -14.74 9.35
CA TYR A 205 3.69 -14.84 8.18
C TYR A 205 4.49 -16.14 8.15
N ARG A 206 4.13 -17.10 9.00
CA ARG A 206 4.83 -18.37 9.08
C ARG A 206 4.83 -19.06 7.72
N ASN A 207 6.01 -19.47 7.25
CA ASN A 207 6.24 -20.09 5.93
C ASN A 207 5.77 -19.25 4.73
N CYS A 208 5.55 -17.95 4.90
CA CYS A 208 5.23 -17.03 3.81
C CYS A 208 6.47 -16.79 2.92
N ARG A 209 6.27 -16.69 1.61
CA ARG A 209 7.33 -16.40 0.62
C ARG A 209 6.81 -15.59 -0.56
N TYR A 210 7.74 -14.92 -1.23
CA TYR A 210 7.53 -14.15 -2.45
C TYR A 210 8.28 -14.81 -3.61
N GLU A 211 7.66 -14.85 -4.78
CA GLU A 211 8.33 -15.00 -6.07
C GLU A 211 8.25 -13.64 -6.79
N VAL A 212 9.39 -13.02 -7.03
CA VAL A 212 9.50 -11.71 -7.69
C VAL A 212 10.11 -11.90 -9.07
N PHE A 213 9.48 -11.31 -10.08
CA PHE A 213 9.91 -11.41 -11.47
C PHE A 213 10.25 -10.01 -12.00
N LEU A 214 11.53 -9.79 -12.30
CA LEU A 214 12.05 -8.52 -12.79
C LEU A 214 12.19 -8.53 -14.31
N ASP A 215 11.84 -7.43 -14.95
CA ASP A 215 11.88 -7.30 -16.40
C ASP A 215 13.02 -6.38 -16.83
N ALA A 216 14.06 -6.97 -17.43
CA ALA A 216 15.23 -6.26 -17.89
C ALA A 216 14.92 -5.22 -18.99
N SER A 217 13.85 -5.43 -19.77
CA SER A 217 13.46 -4.51 -20.86
C SER A 217 12.89 -3.19 -20.37
N VAL A 218 12.47 -3.12 -19.10
CA VAL A 218 11.91 -1.93 -18.46
C VAL A 218 12.71 -1.51 -17.24
N GLY A 219 14.04 -1.69 -17.28
CA GLY A 219 14.93 -1.24 -16.21
C GLY A 219 14.85 -2.09 -14.94
N TYR A 220 14.54 -3.38 -15.06
CA TYR A 220 14.42 -4.33 -13.95
C TYR A 220 13.33 -3.97 -12.95
N LEU A 221 12.27 -3.28 -13.40
CA LEU A 221 11.05 -3.12 -12.60
C LEU A 221 10.35 -4.47 -12.39
N ILE A 222 9.59 -4.57 -11.29
CA ILE A 222 8.82 -5.77 -10.98
C ILE A 222 7.66 -5.89 -11.97
N ARG A 223 7.72 -6.89 -12.85
CA ARG A 223 6.64 -7.23 -13.79
C ARG A 223 5.58 -8.09 -13.13
N LYS A 224 6.00 -8.96 -12.22
CA LYS A 224 5.11 -9.91 -11.54
C LYS A 224 5.60 -10.21 -10.13
N LEU A 225 4.65 -10.35 -9.23
CA LEU A 225 4.87 -10.79 -7.85
C LEU A 225 3.85 -11.86 -7.50
N ARG A 226 4.32 -13.00 -6.99
CA ARG A 226 3.47 -14.00 -6.34
C ARG A 226 3.81 -14.08 -4.87
N LEU A 227 2.81 -13.87 -4.02
CA LEU A 227 2.90 -14.04 -2.59
C LEU A 227 2.18 -15.33 -2.21
N HIS A 228 2.92 -16.27 -1.63
CA HIS A 228 2.37 -17.51 -1.11
C HIS A 228 2.18 -17.39 0.39
N VAL A 229 0.92 -17.49 0.82
CA VAL A 229 0.51 -17.49 2.21
C VAL A 229 0.00 -18.89 2.55
N PRO A 230 0.73 -19.67 3.36
CA PRO A 230 0.36 -21.04 3.67
C PRO A 230 -0.93 -21.11 4.50
N LYS A 231 -1.59 -22.27 4.40
CA LYS A 231 -2.75 -22.60 5.24
C LYS A 231 -2.38 -22.57 6.72
N ASP A 232 -3.20 -21.93 7.53
CA ASP A 232 -3.13 -21.99 8.99
C ASP A 232 -4.45 -22.50 9.56
N THR A 233 -4.46 -23.76 9.98
CA THR A 233 -5.65 -24.41 10.54
C THR A 233 -6.01 -23.90 11.94
N LYS A 234 -5.08 -23.31 12.68
CA LYS A 234 -5.35 -22.74 14.02
C LYS A 234 -6.01 -21.37 13.94
N LEU A 235 -5.67 -20.60 12.90
CA LEU A 235 -6.27 -19.30 12.62
C LEU A 235 -7.44 -19.38 11.61
N ASN A 236 -7.84 -20.60 11.22
CA ASN A 236 -8.82 -20.86 10.16
C ASN A 236 -8.54 -20.08 8.87
N ARG A 237 -7.26 -19.93 8.50
CA ARG A 237 -6.80 -19.19 7.32
C ARG A 237 -6.55 -20.19 6.18
N PRO A 238 -7.21 -20.05 5.01
CA PRO A 238 -6.92 -20.91 3.86
C PRO A 238 -5.52 -20.63 3.30
N LEU A 239 -4.97 -21.61 2.58
CA LEU A 239 -3.85 -21.36 1.68
C LEU A 239 -4.29 -20.27 0.68
N GLY A 240 -3.54 -19.18 0.60
CA GLY A 240 -3.81 -18.08 -0.32
C GLY A 240 -2.62 -17.84 -1.22
N GLU A 241 -2.87 -17.77 -2.52
CA GLU A 241 -1.92 -17.29 -3.50
C GLU A 241 -2.39 -15.94 -4.03
N TYR A 242 -1.54 -14.94 -3.87
CA TYR A 242 -1.80 -13.57 -4.24
C TYR A 242 -0.87 -13.22 -5.38
N GLU A 243 -1.41 -12.96 -6.57
CA GLU A 243 -0.63 -12.68 -7.76
C GLU A 243 -0.87 -11.23 -8.20
N TYR A 244 0.20 -10.45 -8.26
CA TYR A 244 0.22 -9.10 -8.82
C TYR A 244 0.98 -9.16 -10.15
N ASN A 245 0.39 -8.60 -11.20
CA ASN A 245 0.99 -8.52 -12.53
C ASN A 245 0.93 -7.08 -13.03
N ILE A 246 2.02 -6.58 -13.61
CA ILE A 246 2.02 -5.36 -14.42
C ILE A 246 1.83 -5.76 -15.87
N VAL A 247 0.65 -5.48 -16.41
CA VAL A 247 0.25 -5.84 -17.77
C VAL A 247 0.99 -4.97 -18.78
N GLU A 248 1.04 -3.66 -18.53
CA GLU A 248 1.65 -2.69 -19.44
C GLU A 248 2.56 -1.74 -18.65
N PHE A 249 3.80 -1.56 -19.13
CA PHE A 249 4.62 -0.41 -18.79
C PHE A 249 4.62 0.56 -19.97
N ARG A 250 4.75 1.84 -19.66
CA ARG A 250 5.02 2.87 -20.66
C ARG A 250 6.34 3.55 -20.34
N GLU A 251 7.17 3.67 -21.37
CA GLU A 251 8.29 4.60 -21.34
C GLU A 251 7.76 6.02 -21.48
N LEU A 252 8.15 6.92 -20.58
CA LEU A 252 7.68 8.30 -20.61
C LEU A 252 8.80 9.25 -21.04
N GLU A 253 9.92 9.28 -20.31
CA GLU A 253 11.08 10.12 -20.61
C GLU A 253 12.37 9.44 -20.14
N ASN A 254 13.45 9.54 -20.91
CA ASN A 254 14.80 9.08 -20.53
C ASN A 254 14.87 7.64 -19.99
N ALA A 255 14.21 6.68 -20.64
CA ALA A 255 14.14 5.29 -20.19
C ALA A 255 13.52 5.10 -18.79
N CYS A 256 12.75 6.08 -18.31
CA CYS A 256 11.91 5.95 -17.12
C CYS A 256 10.61 5.23 -17.51
N TYR A 257 10.46 4.00 -17.04
CA TYR A 257 9.26 3.19 -17.23
C TYR A 257 8.33 3.28 -16.03
N PHE A 258 7.03 3.20 -16.27
CA PHE A 258 6.03 3.16 -15.20
C PHE A 258 4.81 2.33 -15.60
N PRO A 259 4.17 1.63 -14.65
CA PRO A 259 2.96 0.85 -14.92
C PRO A 259 1.81 1.70 -15.45
N MET A 260 1.23 1.28 -16.58
CA MET A 260 -0.03 1.80 -17.10
C MET A 260 -1.21 0.93 -16.70
N GLU A 261 -0.98 -0.35 -16.51
CA GLU A 261 -2.01 -1.31 -16.12
C GLU A 261 -1.44 -2.38 -15.19
N SER A 262 -2.10 -2.58 -14.05
CA SER A 262 -1.78 -3.64 -13.10
C SER A 262 -3.01 -4.49 -12.80
N GLU A 263 -2.77 -5.76 -12.50
CA GLU A 263 -3.80 -6.72 -12.14
C GLU A 263 -3.39 -7.43 -10.86
N PHE A 264 -4.34 -7.53 -9.94
CA PHE A 264 -4.20 -8.29 -8.70
C PHE A 264 -5.24 -9.40 -8.69
N THR A 265 -4.77 -10.63 -8.49
CA THR A 265 -5.61 -11.83 -8.42
C THR A 265 -5.36 -12.56 -7.12
N VAL A 266 -6.42 -13.01 -6.46
CA VAL A 266 -6.33 -13.88 -5.29
C VAL A 266 -6.92 -15.24 -5.63
N ARG A 267 -6.20 -16.30 -5.29
CA ARG A 267 -6.65 -17.69 -5.42
C ARG A 267 -6.55 -18.41 -4.08
N PHE A 268 -7.57 -19.23 -3.80
CA PHE A 268 -7.62 -20.10 -2.63
C PHE A 268 -7.71 -21.56 -3.11
N PRO A 269 -6.58 -22.25 -3.32
CA PRO A 269 -6.56 -23.57 -3.97
C PRO A 269 -7.35 -24.65 -3.21
N ASP A 270 -7.52 -24.48 -1.90
CA ASP A 270 -8.13 -25.46 -0.99
C ASP A 270 -9.65 -25.24 -0.78
N SER A 271 -10.27 -24.20 -1.35
CA SER A 271 -11.71 -23.97 -1.19
C SER A 271 -12.52 -24.71 -2.26
N SER A 272 -13.64 -25.33 -1.85
CA SER A 272 -14.55 -26.10 -2.73
C SER A 272 -15.18 -25.31 -3.89
N SER A 273 -14.98 -24.00 -3.91
CA SER A 273 -15.19 -23.12 -5.05
C SER A 273 -13.90 -22.33 -5.24
N GLU A 274 -13.30 -22.36 -6.43
CA GLU A 274 -12.18 -21.49 -6.79
C GLU A 274 -12.68 -20.04 -6.82
N ILE A 275 -12.68 -19.39 -5.65
CA ILE A 275 -13.05 -17.98 -5.56
C ILE A 275 -11.84 -17.20 -6.05
N SER A 276 -11.97 -16.66 -7.25
CA SER A 276 -11.05 -15.67 -7.79
C SER A 276 -11.68 -14.28 -7.66
N SER A 277 -10.97 -13.39 -6.97
CA SER A 277 -11.18 -11.95 -7.12
C SER A 277 -10.06 -11.41 -7.99
N LYS A 278 -10.43 -10.59 -8.97
CA LYS A 278 -9.49 -9.87 -9.83
C LYS A 278 -9.78 -8.39 -9.77
N VAL A 279 -8.77 -7.62 -9.42
CA VAL A 279 -8.77 -6.16 -9.44
C VAL A 279 -7.83 -5.71 -10.56
N SER A 280 -8.35 -4.94 -11.50
CA SER A 280 -7.55 -4.28 -12.53
C SER A 280 -7.47 -2.79 -12.23
N MET A 281 -6.28 -2.23 -12.35
CA MET A 281 -6.03 -0.80 -12.24
C MET A 281 -5.42 -0.32 -13.53
N LYS A 282 -6.05 0.64 -14.21
CA LYS A 282 -5.59 1.16 -15.50
C LYS A 282 -5.51 2.68 -15.50
N ALA A 283 -4.31 3.21 -15.68
CA ALA A 283 -4.09 4.64 -15.82
C ALA A 283 -4.63 5.15 -17.17
N SER A 284 -5.60 6.05 -17.13
CA SER A 284 -6.16 6.72 -18.31
C SER A 284 -5.45 8.03 -18.63
N LYS A 285 -4.93 8.71 -17.61
CA LYS A 285 -4.04 9.88 -17.71
C LYS A 285 -2.92 9.70 -16.73
N LEU A 286 -1.70 10.03 -17.14
CA LEU A 286 -0.53 9.85 -16.30
C LEU A 286 0.55 10.88 -16.68
N THR A 287 1.11 11.53 -15.66
CA THR A 287 2.29 12.39 -15.78
C THR A 287 3.29 12.01 -14.69
N LEU A 288 4.55 11.78 -15.08
CA LEU A 288 5.65 11.55 -14.15
C LEU A 288 6.64 12.69 -14.19
N ASN A 289 7.26 12.96 -13.04
CA ASN A 289 8.41 13.86 -12.88
C ASN A 289 8.25 15.30 -13.38
N LYS A 290 7.10 15.65 -13.96
CA LYS A 290 6.76 17.03 -14.31
C LYS A 290 6.66 17.89 -13.07
N SER A 291 6.88 19.19 -13.25
CA SER A 291 6.70 20.17 -12.17
C SER A 291 5.28 20.08 -11.64
N LEU A 292 5.15 19.61 -10.40
CA LEU A 292 3.89 19.62 -9.68
C LEU A 292 3.66 21.01 -9.08
N PRO A 293 2.40 21.33 -8.71
CA PRO A 293 2.12 22.54 -7.94
C PRO A 293 3.02 22.64 -6.72
N SER A 294 3.39 23.86 -6.32
CA SER A 294 4.22 24.10 -5.12
C SER A 294 3.62 23.51 -3.84
N THR A 295 2.31 23.25 -3.84
CA THR A 295 1.58 22.61 -2.75
C THR A 295 1.72 21.09 -2.71
N ALA A 296 2.43 20.45 -3.65
CA ALA A 296 2.52 18.99 -3.75
C ALA A 296 3.08 18.33 -2.48
N LEU A 297 3.99 18.98 -1.76
CA LEU A 297 4.53 18.49 -0.48
C LEU A 297 4.08 19.35 0.73
N ASN A 298 3.27 20.38 0.52
CA ASN A 298 2.75 21.22 1.62
C ASN A 298 1.51 20.55 2.23
N PHE A 299 1.71 19.80 3.31
CA PHE A 299 0.63 19.19 4.08
C PHE A 299 0.17 20.13 5.21
N VAL A 300 -1.14 20.26 5.38
CA VAL A 300 -1.76 21.09 6.43
C VAL A 300 -3.01 20.36 6.93
N PHE A 301 -3.15 20.20 8.24
CA PHE A 301 -4.44 19.79 8.81
C PHE A 301 -5.41 20.97 8.82
N PRO A 302 -6.73 20.74 8.70
CA PRO A 302 -7.70 21.82 8.74
C PRO A 302 -7.66 22.53 10.09
N GLU A 303 -7.73 23.86 10.07
CA GLU A 303 -7.93 24.65 11.28
C GLU A 303 -9.21 24.22 11.99
N ASN A 304 -9.16 24.20 13.30
CA ASN A 304 -10.16 23.67 14.23
C ASN A 304 -10.38 22.16 14.15
N ALA A 305 -9.66 21.37 13.35
CA ALA A 305 -9.81 19.92 13.39
C ALA A 305 -9.21 19.33 14.68
N ILE A 306 -9.84 18.27 15.20
CA ILE A 306 -9.22 17.43 16.23
C ILE A 306 -8.23 16.48 15.55
N VAL A 307 -6.96 16.66 15.87
CA VAL A 307 -5.87 15.80 15.40
C VAL A 307 -5.51 14.82 16.50
N ASN A 308 -5.65 13.53 16.20
CA ASN A 308 -5.28 12.47 17.13
C ASN A 308 -3.79 12.14 17.00
N PHE A 309 -3.12 12.00 18.15
CA PHE A 309 -1.74 11.58 18.25
C PHE A 309 -1.72 10.15 18.82
N ASP A 310 -1.51 9.16 17.94
CA ASP A 310 -1.34 7.78 18.37
C ASP A 310 0.10 7.58 18.91
N ARG A 311 0.20 6.96 20.09
CA ARG A 311 1.47 6.61 20.74
C ARG A 311 1.83 5.14 20.48
N ILE A 312 3.13 4.89 20.30
CA ILE A 312 3.75 3.57 20.48
C ILE A 312 4.11 3.48 21.97
N ASP A 313 3.81 2.34 22.61
CA ASP A 313 4.14 1.99 24.00
C ASP A 313 3.23 2.55 25.12
N GLY A 314 2.00 2.03 25.22
CA GLY A 314 1.29 1.85 26.50
C GLY A 314 0.68 3.08 27.21
N GLU A 315 0.89 4.31 26.74
CA GLU A 315 0.24 5.51 27.30
C GLU A 315 -0.96 6.01 26.46
N ASN A 316 -1.88 6.72 27.14
CA ASN A 316 -3.15 7.22 26.58
C ASN A 316 -2.99 8.03 25.28
N ARG A 317 -3.94 7.82 24.34
CA ARG A 317 -4.11 8.62 23.12
C ARG A 317 -4.31 10.10 23.48
N ARG A 318 -3.58 10.99 22.81
CA ARG A 318 -3.73 12.45 22.97
C ARG A 318 -4.44 13.02 21.75
N ALA A 319 -5.28 14.01 21.97
CA ALA A 319 -5.98 14.70 20.89
C ALA A 319 -5.78 16.21 21.05
N PHE A 320 -5.62 16.94 19.95
CA PHE A 320 -5.40 18.37 19.98
C PHE A 320 -6.34 19.07 19.01
N LEU A 321 -6.88 20.22 19.42
CA LEU A 321 -7.49 21.17 18.50
C LEU A 321 -6.40 21.83 17.67
N TRP A 322 -6.51 21.73 16.36
CA TRP A 322 -5.54 22.30 15.43
C TRP A 322 -5.82 23.75 15.09
N GLY A 323 -4.78 24.53 14.86
CA GLY A 323 -4.89 25.97 14.64
C GLY A 323 -4.17 26.48 13.40
N PRO A 324 -4.10 27.82 13.30
CA PRO A 324 -3.34 28.50 12.24
C PRO A 324 -1.90 28.01 12.17
N ASP A 325 -1.29 28.15 10.99
CA ASP A 325 0.11 27.78 10.72
C ASP A 325 0.46 26.31 10.98
N ASN A 326 -0.56 25.44 10.96
CA ASN A 326 -0.44 24.01 11.14
C ASN A 326 0.16 23.62 12.52
N GLN A 327 -0.33 24.26 13.60
CA GLN A 327 0.12 24.03 14.98
C GLN A 327 -1.03 23.63 15.92
N PRO A 328 -0.78 22.85 16.98
CA PRO A 328 -1.78 22.56 18.00
C PRO A 328 -2.10 23.82 18.83
N ILE A 329 -3.39 24.11 19.04
CA ILE A 329 -3.87 25.20 19.92
C ILE A 329 -4.00 24.70 21.36
N ARG A 330 -4.73 23.59 21.54
CA ARG A 330 -5.12 23.08 22.86
C ARG A 330 -5.21 21.57 22.85
N GLU A 331 -4.77 20.93 23.93
CA GLU A 331 -5.04 19.52 24.17
C GLU A 331 -6.52 19.29 24.56
N ILE A 332 -7.10 18.23 24.03
CA ILE A 332 -8.46 17.76 24.32
C ILE A 332 -8.31 16.60 25.29
N LEU A 333 -8.65 16.86 26.56
CA LEU A 333 -8.50 15.89 27.65
C LEU A 333 -9.76 15.04 27.84
N SER A 334 -10.91 15.50 27.35
CA SER A 334 -12.19 14.82 27.45
C SER A 334 -13.13 15.18 26.29
N ILE A 335 -14.21 14.40 26.12
CA ILE A 335 -15.26 14.71 25.13
C ILE A 335 -16.04 16.01 25.46
N ALA A 336 -15.91 16.53 26.68
CA ALA A 336 -16.47 17.83 27.05
C ALA A 336 -15.63 18.99 26.51
N ASP A 337 -14.35 18.74 26.20
CA ASP A 337 -13.44 19.72 25.61
C ASP A 337 -13.57 19.83 24.09
N VAL A 338 -14.28 18.89 23.47
CA VAL A 338 -14.64 18.95 22.05
C VAL A 338 -15.67 20.08 21.89
N PRO A 339 -15.40 21.11 21.07
CA PRO A 339 -16.41 22.11 20.81
C PRO A 339 -17.62 21.41 20.20
N ARG A 340 -18.78 21.49 20.88
CA ARG A 340 -20.02 20.85 20.43
C ARG A 340 -20.81 21.84 19.58
N PRO A 341 -21.43 21.41 18.48
CA PRO A 341 -22.58 22.15 17.96
C PRO A 341 -23.71 22.08 19.01
N ASP A 342 -24.56 23.09 19.08
CA ASP A 342 -25.79 23.04 19.89
C ASP A 342 -26.59 21.80 19.48
N LEU A 343 -26.60 20.81 20.38
CA LEU A 343 -27.28 19.53 20.23
C LEU A 343 -28.78 19.70 20.55
N ASP A 344 -29.48 20.48 19.75
CA ASP A 344 -30.96 20.52 19.75
C ASP A 344 -31.58 20.34 18.34
N ALA A 345 -30.77 20.01 17.33
CA ALA A 345 -31.29 19.62 16.02
C ALA A 345 -30.61 18.35 15.50
N HIS A 346 -31.42 17.33 15.25
CA HIS A 346 -31.10 16.04 14.63
C HIS A 346 -30.63 14.93 15.57
N THR A 347 -31.56 14.52 16.43
CA THR A 347 -31.74 13.09 16.76
C THR A 347 -31.94 12.29 15.46
N GLY A 348 -30.97 11.46 15.10
CA GLY A 348 -31.15 10.51 14.01
C GLY A 348 -29.89 9.74 13.63
N SER A 349 -29.81 8.49 14.10
CA SER A 349 -29.03 7.39 13.53
C SER A 349 -27.55 7.23 13.94
N ASP A 350 -27.39 6.57 15.09
CA ASP A 350 -26.19 5.87 15.58
C ASP A 350 -25.77 4.64 14.71
N ARG A 351 -25.91 4.70 13.39
CA ARG A 351 -25.67 3.55 12.49
C ARG A 351 -24.83 3.81 11.23
N THR A 352 -24.29 5.01 11.04
CA THR A 352 -23.59 5.40 9.80
C THR A 352 -22.09 5.06 9.74
N TRP A 353 -21.50 4.58 10.85
CA TRP A 353 -20.06 4.25 10.91
C TRP A 353 -19.64 2.97 10.15
N ILE A 354 -20.60 2.14 9.74
CA ILE A 354 -20.32 0.84 9.08
C ILE A 354 -20.33 0.95 7.55
N THR A 355 -20.96 1.96 6.95
CA THR A 355 -21.21 1.99 5.50
C THR A 355 -20.10 2.70 4.70
N LEU A 356 -19.39 3.67 5.29
CA LEU A 356 -18.31 4.41 4.62
C LEU A 356 -16.95 3.69 4.63
N THR A 357 -16.83 2.63 5.42
CA THR A 357 -15.68 1.70 5.39
C THR A 357 -15.73 0.81 4.13
N ILE A 358 -16.87 0.72 3.43
CA ILE A 358 -17.07 -0.24 2.32
C ILE A 358 -16.49 0.28 0.99
N ALA A 359 -16.38 1.60 0.80
CA ALA A 359 -15.91 2.17 -0.47
C ALA A 359 -14.38 2.13 -0.65
N GLY A 360 -13.60 2.41 0.40
CA GLY A 360 -12.13 2.34 0.35
C GLY A 360 -11.57 0.94 0.59
N CYS A 361 -12.38 0.05 1.15
CA CYS A 361 -11.95 -1.31 1.47
C CYS A 361 -12.29 -2.33 0.38
N GLY A 362 -12.83 -1.98 -0.78
CA GLY A 362 -13.24 -2.96 -1.81
C GLY A 362 -12.25 -4.11 -2.01
N VAL A 363 -10.95 -3.83 -2.15
CA VAL A 363 -9.93 -4.86 -2.41
C VAL A 363 -9.56 -5.72 -1.19
N LEU A 364 -9.61 -5.18 0.04
CA LEU A 364 -9.22 -5.89 1.28
C LEU A 364 -10.43 -6.42 2.08
N LEU A 365 -11.55 -5.72 2.07
CA LEU A 365 -12.84 -6.16 2.60
C LEU A 365 -13.54 -7.15 1.68
N VAL A 366 -13.32 -7.22 0.36
CA VAL A 366 -13.87 -8.35 -0.41
C VAL A 366 -13.17 -9.65 -0.02
N ILE A 367 -11.86 -9.63 0.23
CA ILE A 367 -11.14 -10.77 0.80
C ILE A 367 -11.67 -11.09 2.21
N GLY A 368 -11.87 -10.09 3.07
CA GLY A 368 -12.39 -10.29 4.44
C GLY A 368 -13.87 -10.70 4.53
N ILE A 369 -14.75 -10.11 3.71
CA ILE A 369 -16.22 -10.32 3.73
C ILE A 369 -16.58 -11.62 3.00
N VAL A 370 -15.90 -11.97 1.91
CA VAL A 370 -16.09 -13.28 1.27
C VAL A 370 -15.60 -14.40 2.18
N CYS A 371 -14.52 -14.19 2.95
CA CYS A 371 -14.09 -15.09 4.01
C CYS A 371 -15.00 -15.08 5.26
N TYR A 372 -15.71 -14.00 5.59
CA TYR A 372 -16.56 -13.93 6.79
C TYR A 372 -18.00 -14.41 6.56
N ARG A 373 -18.60 -14.15 5.39
CA ARG A 373 -20.02 -14.45 5.13
C ARG A 373 -20.35 -15.92 4.83
N LYS A 374 -19.37 -16.76 4.48
CA LYS A 374 -19.61 -18.17 4.12
C LYS A 374 -19.21 -19.18 5.20
N PHE A 375 -18.50 -18.77 6.24
CA PHE A 375 -18.07 -19.66 7.34
C PHE A 375 -19.00 -19.62 8.58
N ASN A 376 -20.00 -18.75 8.58
CA ASN A 376 -21.08 -18.70 9.59
C ASN A 376 -22.44 -19.16 9.03
N ARG A 377 -22.45 -20.03 8.02
CA ARG A 377 -23.65 -20.76 7.58
C ARG A 377 -23.38 -22.25 7.52
#